data_AF-A0A968EM10-F1
#
_entry.id   AF-A0A968EM10-F1
#
_cell.length_a   1.000
_cell.length_b   1.000
_cell.length_c   1.000
_cell.angle_alpha   90.00
_cell.angle_beta   90.00
_cell.angle_gamma   90.00
#
_symmetry.space_group_name_H-M   'P 1'
#
loop_
_entity.id
_entity.type
_entity.pdbx_description
1 polymer ?
#
loop_
_entity_poly.entity_id
_entity_poly.type
_entity_poly.pdbx_seq_one_letter_code
_entity_poly.pdbx_strand_id
1 'polypeptide(L)' 'EIEAVARDQVLDRLPPRTRVEHDTFSRCGRCDRVYWPGSHVTALRRRFGDLLR' A
#
# COMPACT_ATOMS: atom_id res chain seq x y z
N GLU A 1 0.92 11.53 -9.40
CA GLU A 1 1.98 10.56 -9.14
C GLU A 1 1.64 9.78 -7.87
N ILE A 2 2.03 8.51 -7.79
CA ILE A 2 1.89 7.69 -6.58
C ILE A 2 3.25 7.66 -5.91
N GLU A 3 3.31 8.12 -4.66
CA GLU A 3 4.56 8.22 -3.88
C GLU A 3 4.48 7.35 -2.64
N ALA A 4 5.63 6.78 -2.22
CA ALA A 4 5.72 6.11 -0.93
C ALA A 4 5.57 7.15 0.20
N VAL A 5 4.86 6.78 1.25
CA VAL A 5 4.58 7.69 2.38
C VAL A 5 4.81 6.96 3.70
N ALA A 6 5.32 7.67 4.69
CA ALA A 6 5.55 7.11 6.01
C ALA A 6 4.21 6.88 6.73
N ARG A 7 4.17 5.86 7.60
CA ARG A 7 2.95 5.44 8.29
C ARG A 7 2.37 6.53 9.20
N ASP A 8 3.24 7.27 9.88
CA ASP A 8 2.89 8.39 10.74
C ASP A 8 2.18 9.53 9.99
N GLN A 9 2.56 9.78 8.74
CA GLN A 9 1.96 10.82 7.89
C GLN A 9 0.52 10.50 7.45
N VAL A 10 0.08 9.24 7.54
CA VAL A 10 -1.26 8.81 7.09
C VAL A 10 -2.08 8.11 8.16
N LEU A 11 -1.54 7.94 9.38
CA LEU A 11 -2.11 7.11 10.45
C LEU A 11 -3.57 7.42 10.76
N ASP A 12 -3.91 8.70 10.85
CA ASP A 12 -5.25 9.19 11.19
C ASP A 12 -6.30 8.86 10.13
N ARG A 13 -5.87 8.62 8.90
CA ARG A 13 -6.72 8.35 7.74
C ARG A 13 -6.94 6.87 7.49
N LEU A 14 -6.15 6.02 8.14
CA LEU A 14 -6.24 4.58 7.97
C LEU A 14 -7.39 3.99 8.80
N PRO A 15 -8.10 2.98 8.28
CA PRO A 15 -8.98 2.16 9.12
C PRO A 15 -8.20 1.50 10.27
N PRO A 16 -8.82 1.26 11.44
CA PRO A 16 -8.12 0.73 12.63
C PRO A 16 -7.34 -0.55 12.37
N ARG A 17 -7.95 -1.50 11.64
CA ARG A 17 -7.31 -2.77 11.29
C ARG A 17 -6.12 -2.58 10.35
N THR A 18 -6.25 -1.69 9.36
CA THR A 18 -5.18 -1.37 8.41
C THR A 18 -3.94 -0.81 9.11
N ARG A 19 -4.12 0.00 10.18
CA ARG A 19 -3.01 0.48 10.99
C ARG A 19 -2.20 -0.66 11.60
N VAL A 20 -2.84 -1.76 11.98
CA VAL A 20 -2.17 -2.89 12.65
C VAL A 20 -1.53 -3.84 11.65
N GLU A 21 -2.20 -4.08 10.52
CA GLU A 21 -1.82 -5.15 9.58
C GLU A 21 -0.86 -4.72 8.47
N HIS A 22 -0.63 -3.42 8.29
CA HIS A 22 0.17 -2.90 7.18
C HIS A 22 1.17 -1.83 7.62
N ASP A 23 2.36 -1.87 7.02
CA ASP A 23 3.45 -0.91 7.27
C ASP A 23 3.91 -0.18 5.99
N THR A 24 3.47 -0.63 4.82
CA THR A 24 3.80 0.01 3.54
C THR A 24 2.60 0.76 3.00
N PHE A 25 2.78 2.07 2.80
CA PHE A 25 1.75 2.95 2.30
C PHE A 25 2.25 3.74 1.10
N SER A 26 1.31 4.10 0.23
CA SER A 26 1.55 5.05 -0.84
C SER A 26 0.39 6.02 -0.94
N ARG A 27 0.66 7.21 -1.45
CA ARG A 27 -0.34 8.27 -1.58
C ARG A 27 -0.36 8.79 -3.00
N CYS A 28 -1.54 9.16 -3.48
CA CYS A 28 -1.65 9.90 -4.73
C CYS A 28 -1.44 11.39 -4.46
N GLY A 29 -0.37 12.00 -4.99
CA GLY A 29 -0.13 13.44 -4.85
C GLY A 29 -1.20 14.34 -5.51
N ARG A 30 -2.14 13.77 -6.29
CA ARG A 30 -3.20 14.53 -6.98
C ARG A 30 -4.53 14.53 -6.24
N CYS A 31 -4.93 13.39 -5.67
CA CYS A 31 -6.23 13.24 -5.00
C CYS A 31 -6.11 12.83 -3.54
N ASP A 32 -4.87 12.73 -3.05
CA ASP A 32 -4.50 12.47 -1.67
C ASP A 32 -4.99 11.12 -1.12
N ARG A 33 -5.51 10.21 -1.95
CA ARG A 33 -5.90 8.87 -1.52
C ARG A 33 -4.69 8.05 -1.07
N VAL A 34 -4.87 7.29 0.01
CA VAL A 34 -3.87 6.40 0.58
C VAL A 34 -4.15 4.96 0.12
N TYR A 35 -3.08 4.25 -0.25
CA TYR A 35 -3.10 2.89 -0.77
C TYR A 35 -2.12 2.02 0.03
N TRP A 36 -2.40 0.72 0.10
CA TRP A 36 -1.57 -0.30 0.72
C TRP A 36 -1.71 -1.62 -0.03
N PRO A 37 -0.74 -2.54 0.06
CA PRO A 37 -0.83 -3.83 -0.62
C PRO A 37 -1.94 -4.70 -0.01
N GLY A 38 -2.83 -5.21 -0.86
CA GLY A 38 -3.85 -6.19 -0.45
C GLY A 38 -3.24 -7.55 -0.08
N SER A 39 -4.01 -8.38 0.64
CA SER A 39 -3.58 -9.71 1.12
C SER A 39 -3.08 -10.64 0.01
N HIS A 40 -3.62 -10.54 -1.19
CA HIS A 40 -3.27 -11.41 -2.32
C HIS A 40 -2.03 -10.97 -3.10
N VAL A 41 -1.49 -9.77 -2.83
CA VAL A 41 -0.36 -9.21 -3.60
C VAL A 41 0.86 -10.12 -3.53
N THR A 42 1.15 -10.72 -2.37
CA THR A 42 2.26 -11.67 -2.21
C THR A 42 2.09 -12.91 -3.07
N ALA A 43 0.89 -13.50 -3.09
CA ALA A 43 0.60 -14.68 -3.89
C ALA A 43 0.64 -14.37 -5.40
N LEU A 44 0.10 -13.22 -5.81
CA LEU A 44 0.15 -12.75 -7.19
C LEU A 44 1.59 -12.51 -7.66
N ARG A 45 2.42 -11.87 -6.84
CA ARG A 45 3.85 -11.66 -7.14
C ARG A 45 4.60 -12.98 -7.30
N ARG A 46 4.31 -13.97 -6.47
CA ARG A 46 4.90 -15.32 -6.61
C ARG A 46 4.44 -16.00 -7.90
N ARG A 47 3.16 -15.87 -8.25
CA ARG A 47 2.58 -16.52 -9.45
C ARG A 47 3.06 -15.90 -10.76
N PHE A 48 3.26 -14.59 -10.77
CA PHE A 48 3.52 -13.82 -12.00
C PHE A 48 4.86 -13.10 -12.02
N GLY A 49 5.71 -13.28 -10.99
CA GLY A 49 7.00 -12.59 -10.89
C GLY A 49 7.92 -12.86 -12.07
N ASP A 50 7.82 -14.03 -12.69
CA ASP A 50 8.60 -14.39 -13.87
C ASP A 50 8.06 -13.80 -15.18
N LEU A 51 6.80 -13.33 -15.21
CA LEU A 51 6.17 -12.74 -16.41
C LEU A 51 6.44 -11.24 -16.58
N LEU A 52 6.94 -10.57 -15.54
CA LEU A 52 7.20 -9.12 -15.54
C LEU A 52 8.71 -8.81 -15.63
N ARG A 53 9.50 -9.74 -16.19
CA ARG A 53 10.93 -9.51 -16.48
C ARG A 53 11.10 -8.65 -17.73
#